data_AF-A0A953ELU1-F1
#
_entry.id   AF-A0A953ELU1-F1
#
_cell.length_a   1.000
_cell.length_b   1.000
_cell.length_c   1.000
_cell.angle_alpha   90.00
_cell.angle_beta   90.00
_cell.angle_gamma   90.00
#
_symmetry.space_group_name_H-M   'P 1'
#
loop_
_entity.id
_entity.type
_entity.pdbx_description
1 polymer ?
#
loop_
_entity_poly.entity_id
_entity_poly.type
_entity_poly.pdbx_seq_one_letter_code
_entity_poly.pdbx_strand_id
1 'polypeptide(L)'
;MRLKKRRIATTFAMIAAFAAVGVGTSARVVNESNLVDSAVKPGRCLLVVDGTKYINGRCDIEMDKGGSFQIYEKGKRGYFAYVNLTDDGAEGWWNEERTANHAHSSLGTLSRNGACWENERAKVCAWR
;
A
#
# COMPACT_ATOMS: atom_id res chain seq x y z
N MET A 1 46.47 -14.02 42.01
CA MET A 1 47.66 -13.21 42.31
C MET A 1 47.95 -12.30 41.12
N ARG A 2 48.05 -10.99 41.34
CA ARG A 2 48.13 -9.92 40.33
C ARG A 2 49.58 -9.68 39.83
N LEU A 3 49.67 -9.34 38.54
CA LEU A 3 50.63 -8.43 37.83
C LEU A 3 52.14 -8.54 38.08
N LYS A 4 52.96 -8.59 37.00
CA LYS A 4 53.58 -7.39 36.38
C LYS A 4 54.39 -7.66 35.09
N LYS A 5 54.13 -6.80 34.12
CA LYS A 5 54.80 -6.45 32.84
C LYS A 5 56.33 -6.64 32.76
N ARG A 6 56.81 -6.97 31.55
CA ARG A 6 58.04 -6.39 30.97
C ARG A 6 57.81 -6.01 29.50
N ARG A 7 58.26 -4.81 29.14
CA ARG A 7 58.22 -4.15 27.82
C ARG A 7 59.62 -4.21 27.20
N ILE A 8 59.75 -4.49 25.90
CA ILE A 8 60.92 -4.17 25.03
C ILE A 8 60.33 -4.07 23.59
N ALA A 9 60.07 -2.89 23.01
CA ALA A 9 60.98 -1.93 22.35
C ALA A 9 61.72 -2.55 21.13
N THR A 10 61.19 -2.45 19.91
CA THR A 10 61.49 -1.42 18.90
C THR A 10 62.31 -2.04 17.75
N THR A 11 61.71 -2.17 16.57
CA THR A 11 62.46 -2.16 15.31
C THR A 11 61.64 -1.44 14.24
N PHE A 12 62.20 -0.33 13.79
CA PHE A 12 61.77 0.51 12.68
C PHE A 12 62.13 -0.16 11.35
N ALA A 13 61.20 -0.17 10.39
CA ALA A 13 61.47 -0.17 8.95
C ALA A 13 60.20 0.41 8.27
N MET A 14 60.15 1.70 7.96
CA MET A 14 60.59 2.34 6.71
C MET A 14 59.87 1.85 5.44
N ILE A 15 58.92 2.70 5.00
CA ILE A 15 58.65 3.17 3.62
C ILE A 15 58.05 2.17 2.62
N ALA A 16 56.79 2.45 2.26
CA ALA A 16 56.41 2.66 0.85
C ALA A 16 55.13 3.51 0.79
N ALA A 17 55.28 4.77 0.38
CA ALA A 17 54.17 5.60 -0.06
C ALA A 17 53.74 5.14 -1.46
N PHE A 18 52.56 4.54 -1.56
CA PHE A 18 51.86 4.42 -2.84
C PHE A 18 50.80 5.51 -2.92
N ALA A 19 51.00 6.39 -3.90
CA ALA A 19 50.10 7.46 -4.26
C ALA A 19 48.73 6.92 -4.69
N ALA A 20 47.73 7.77 -4.48
CA ALA A 20 46.33 7.58 -4.81
C ALA A 20 46.09 7.07 -6.24
N VAL A 21 44.95 6.38 -6.46
CA VAL A 21 43.85 6.83 -7.34
C VAL A 21 42.75 5.76 -7.30
N GLY A 22 41.51 6.21 -7.10
CA GLY A 22 40.32 5.46 -7.50
C GLY A 22 39.44 4.95 -6.36
N VAL A 23 38.67 5.84 -5.73
CA VAL A 23 37.41 5.45 -5.08
C VAL A 23 36.46 5.02 -6.19
N GLY A 24 36.55 3.75 -6.60
CA GLY A 24 35.58 3.11 -7.47
C GLY A 24 34.43 2.55 -6.66
N THR A 25 33.70 3.39 -5.91
CA THR A 25 32.37 2.99 -5.47
C THR A 25 31.51 2.94 -6.72
N SER A 26 31.39 1.78 -7.35
CA SER A 26 30.29 1.55 -8.28
C SER A 26 29.01 1.70 -7.46
N ALA A 27 28.46 2.91 -7.49
CA ALA A 27 27.10 3.16 -7.07
C ALA A 27 26.25 2.13 -7.82
N ARG A 28 25.62 1.22 -7.07
CA ARG A 28 24.56 0.42 -7.61
C ARG A 28 23.53 1.43 -8.11
N VAL A 29 23.36 1.53 -9.42
CA VAL A 29 22.14 2.09 -9.98
C VAL A 29 21.06 1.10 -9.57
N VAL A 30 20.47 1.31 -8.40
CA VAL A 30 19.21 0.67 -8.05
C VAL A 30 18.19 1.31 -8.97
N ASN A 31 17.60 0.46 -9.80
CA ASN A 31 16.51 0.76 -10.69
C ASN A 31 15.35 1.31 -9.84
N GLU A 32 15.21 2.62 -9.73
CA GLU A 32 13.97 3.27 -9.26
C GLU A 32 12.93 3.13 -10.36
N SER A 33 12.41 1.91 -10.49
CA SER A 33 11.11 1.73 -11.11
C SER A 33 10.12 2.55 -10.28
N ASN A 34 9.64 3.65 -10.87
CA ASN A 34 8.41 4.33 -10.49
C ASN A 34 7.23 3.34 -10.67
N LEU A 35 7.19 2.28 -9.87
CA LEU A 35 6.01 1.47 -9.70
C LEU A 35 5.10 2.31 -8.83
N VAL A 36 4.09 2.90 -9.46
CA VAL A 36 2.91 3.36 -8.74
C VAL A 36 2.33 2.11 -8.10
N ASP A 37 2.73 1.87 -6.87
CA ASP A 37 2.28 0.73 -6.09
C ASP A 37 0.85 1.10 -5.64
N SER A 38 -0.15 0.87 -6.51
CA SER A 38 -1.53 0.62 -6.06
C SER A 38 -1.46 -0.68 -5.26
N ALA A 39 -0.89 -0.57 -4.06
CA ALA A 39 -0.62 -1.68 -3.20
C ALA A 39 -1.94 -2.05 -2.53
N VAL A 40 -2.46 -3.20 -2.92
CA VAL A 40 -3.57 -3.86 -2.23
C VAL A 40 -3.14 -4.13 -0.79
N LYS A 41 -3.90 -3.62 0.18
CA LYS A 41 -3.58 -3.72 1.61
C LYS A 41 -4.74 -4.30 2.40
N PRO A 42 -4.48 -5.14 3.41
CA PRO A 42 -5.54 -5.67 4.25
C PRO A 42 -6.17 -4.55 5.08
N GLY A 43 -7.47 -4.67 5.33
CA GLY A 43 -8.21 -3.75 6.18
C GLY A 43 -9.55 -4.33 6.63
N ARG A 44 -10.46 -3.43 7.02
CA ARG A 44 -11.88 -3.75 7.26
C ARG A 44 -12.73 -2.94 6.29
N CYS A 45 -13.76 -3.57 5.73
CA CYS A 45 -14.66 -2.93 4.78
C CYS A 45 -16.12 -3.21 5.12
N LEU A 46 -16.96 -2.31 4.67
CA LEU A 46 -18.41 -2.47 4.64
C LEU A 46 -18.90 -2.11 3.23
N LEU A 47 -19.68 -3.00 2.61
CA LEU A 47 -20.47 -2.71 1.41
C LEU A 47 -21.93 -2.99 1.75
N VAL A 48 -22.74 -1.94 1.76
CA VAL A 48 -24.20 -2.03 1.86
C VAL A 48 -24.82 -1.52 0.56
N VAL A 49 -25.76 -2.27 0.01
CA VAL A 49 -26.56 -1.86 -1.14
C VAL A 49 -27.99 -2.27 -0.88
N ASP A 50 -28.93 -1.32 -0.98
CA ASP A 50 -30.36 -1.54 -0.74
C ASP A 50 -30.61 -2.20 0.64
N GLY A 51 -29.88 -1.75 1.66
CA GLY A 51 -29.94 -2.26 3.04
C GLY A 51 -29.24 -3.61 3.28
N THR A 52 -28.78 -4.30 2.24
CA THR A 52 -28.11 -5.61 2.34
C THR A 52 -26.60 -5.45 2.45
N LYS A 53 -25.98 -6.14 3.43
CA LYS A 53 -24.52 -6.14 3.64
C LYS A 53 -23.86 -7.24 2.82
N TYR A 54 -23.13 -6.85 1.77
CA TYR A 54 -22.41 -7.77 0.88
C TYR A 54 -20.97 -8.01 1.31
N ILE A 55 -20.35 -7.01 1.94
CA ILE A 55 -19.04 -7.11 2.58
C ILE A 55 -19.19 -6.54 4.00
N ASN A 56 -18.75 -7.28 5.02
CA ASN A 56 -18.75 -6.79 6.40
C ASN A 56 -17.65 -7.49 7.20
N GLY A 57 -16.47 -6.88 7.26
CA GLY A 57 -15.34 -7.44 8.01
C GLY A 57 -14.02 -7.28 7.27
N ARG A 58 -13.14 -8.27 7.41
CA ARG A 58 -11.81 -8.25 6.79
C ARG A 58 -11.94 -8.24 5.27
N CYS A 59 -11.18 -7.37 4.63
CA CYS A 59 -11.16 -7.17 3.19
C CYS A 59 -9.74 -6.79 2.74
N ASP A 60 -9.57 -6.66 1.43
CA ASP A 60 -8.46 -5.97 0.82
C ASP A 60 -8.92 -4.60 0.29
N ILE A 61 -8.07 -3.60 0.44
CA ILE A 61 -8.29 -2.22 0.02
C ILE A 61 -7.16 -1.84 -0.92
N GLU A 62 -7.49 -1.47 -2.14
CA GLU A 62 -6.56 -0.91 -3.12
C GLU A 62 -6.81 0.59 -3.21
N MET A 63 -5.79 1.38 -2.89
CA MET A 63 -5.87 2.84 -2.97
C MET A 63 -5.24 3.28 -4.29
N ASP A 64 -5.99 4.03 -5.07
CA ASP A 64 -5.52 4.65 -6.30
C ASP A 64 -5.05 6.09 -6.05
N LYS A 65 -4.40 6.68 -7.06
CA LYS A 65 -4.01 8.09 -7.01
C LYS A 65 -5.25 8.98 -6.90
N GLY A 66 -5.12 10.09 -6.17
CA GLY A 66 -6.22 11.04 -5.98
C GLY A 66 -7.23 10.62 -4.89
N GLY A 67 -7.03 9.49 -4.22
CA GLY A 67 -7.87 9.05 -3.12
C GLY A 67 -9.04 8.14 -3.52
N SER A 68 -9.19 7.86 -4.81
CA SER A 68 -10.06 6.78 -5.30
C SER A 68 -9.58 5.45 -4.73
N PHE A 69 -10.50 4.52 -4.54
CA PHE A 69 -10.15 3.23 -3.95
C PHE A 69 -11.13 2.14 -4.35
N GLN A 70 -10.68 0.91 -4.13
CA GLN A 70 -11.41 -0.30 -4.39
C GLN A 70 -11.39 -1.16 -3.13
N ILE A 71 -12.52 -1.79 -2.82
CA ILE A 71 -12.62 -2.78 -1.74
C ILE A 71 -12.92 -4.15 -2.32
N TYR A 72 -12.26 -5.17 -1.77
CA TYR A 72 -12.41 -6.55 -2.19
C TYR A 72 -12.71 -7.43 -0.99
N GLU A 73 -13.76 -8.24 -1.10
CA GLU A 73 -14.01 -9.30 -0.15
C GLU A 73 -12.84 -10.31 -0.16
N LYS A 74 -12.49 -10.84 1.01
CA LYS A 74 -11.51 -11.92 1.10
C LYS A 74 -11.99 -13.18 0.39
N GLY A 75 -11.10 -13.78 -0.40
CA GLY A 75 -11.35 -15.02 -1.13
C GLY A 75 -11.33 -14.80 -2.64
N LYS A 76 -11.39 -15.90 -3.41
CA LYS A 76 -11.46 -15.82 -4.87
C LYS A 76 -12.88 -15.47 -5.29
N ARG A 77 -13.03 -14.54 -6.25
CA ARG A 77 -14.30 -14.22 -6.90
C ARG A 77 -15.38 -13.70 -5.92
N GLY A 78 -14.98 -12.91 -4.93
CA GLY A 78 -15.88 -12.27 -3.96
C GLY A 78 -16.58 -11.03 -4.50
N TYR A 79 -17.30 -10.32 -3.62
CA TYR A 79 -17.83 -8.99 -3.94
C TYR A 79 -16.71 -7.93 -3.96
N PHE A 80 -16.88 -6.88 -4.76
CA PHE A 80 -16.02 -5.72 -4.77
C PHE A 80 -16.77 -4.46 -5.18
N ALA A 81 -16.23 -3.31 -4.78
CA ALA A 81 -16.77 -2.01 -5.13
C ALA A 81 -15.65 -0.99 -5.39
N TYR A 82 -15.89 -0.10 -6.34
CA TYR A 82 -15.09 1.07 -6.66
C TYR A 82 -15.73 2.30 -6.05
N VAL A 83 -14.88 3.20 -5.57
CA VAL A 83 -15.24 4.58 -5.26
C VAL A 83 -14.27 5.47 -6.01
N ASN A 84 -14.77 6.10 -7.06
CA ASN A 84 -13.99 6.98 -7.92
C ASN A 84 -14.28 8.43 -7.52
N LEU A 85 -13.31 9.12 -6.92
CA LEU A 85 -13.49 10.52 -6.55
C LEU A 85 -13.67 11.38 -7.80
N THR A 86 -14.59 12.34 -7.69
CA THR A 86 -14.88 13.38 -8.68
C THR A 86 -14.75 14.75 -8.01
N ASP A 87 -14.91 15.83 -8.78
CA ASP A 87 -14.85 17.20 -8.22
C ASP A 87 -15.98 17.47 -7.21
N ASP A 88 -17.13 16.80 -7.37
CA ASP A 88 -18.34 16.99 -6.56
C ASP A 88 -18.58 15.88 -5.51
N GLY A 89 -17.68 14.90 -5.40
CA GLY A 89 -17.83 13.78 -4.47
C GLY A 89 -17.15 12.51 -4.97
N ALA A 90 -17.93 11.44 -5.15
CA ALA A 90 -17.45 10.22 -5.77
C ALA A 90 -18.57 9.47 -6.51
N GLU A 91 -18.20 8.72 -7.55
CA GLU A 91 -19.08 7.78 -8.23
C GLU A 91 -18.75 6.35 -7.80
N GLY A 92 -19.76 5.62 -7.35
CA GLY A 92 -19.61 4.24 -6.88
C GLY A 92 -20.08 3.21 -7.91
N TRP A 93 -19.35 2.09 -7.99
CA TRP A 93 -19.69 0.95 -8.85
C TRP A 93 -19.39 -0.36 -8.14
N TRP A 94 -20.17 -1.41 -8.39
CA TRP A 94 -19.94 -2.73 -7.80
C TRP A 94 -20.33 -3.85 -8.76
N ASN A 95 -19.99 -5.07 -8.38
CA ASN A 95 -20.17 -6.25 -9.21
C ASN A 95 -21.57 -6.87 -9.17
N GLU A 96 -22.42 -6.48 -8.22
CA GLU A 96 -23.81 -6.95 -7.97
C GLU A 96 -23.98 -8.46 -7.75
N GLU A 97 -23.54 -9.24 -8.71
CA GLU A 97 -23.49 -10.69 -8.68
C GLU A 97 -22.15 -11.17 -8.12
N ARG A 98 -22.20 -12.00 -7.09
CA ARG A 98 -20.99 -12.67 -6.59
C ARG A 98 -20.34 -13.41 -7.77
N THR A 99 -19.02 -13.30 -7.87
CA THR A 99 -18.19 -13.90 -8.92
C THR A 99 -18.19 -13.23 -10.29
N ALA A 100 -19.00 -12.19 -10.52
CA ALA A 100 -18.82 -11.33 -11.70
C ALA A 100 -17.40 -10.75 -11.72
N ASN A 101 -16.82 -10.59 -12.91
CA ASN A 101 -15.42 -10.19 -13.10
C ASN A 101 -15.23 -8.70 -13.41
N HIS A 102 -16.31 -7.91 -13.37
CA HIS A 102 -16.27 -6.47 -13.59
C HIS A 102 -17.40 -5.80 -12.79
N ALA A 103 -17.17 -4.56 -12.36
CA ALA A 103 -18.21 -3.74 -11.75
C ALA A 103 -19.06 -3.10 -12.84
N HIS A 104 -20.30 -3.55 -12.98
CA HIS A 104 -21.25 -3.07 -13.99
C HIS A 104 -22.43 -2.32 -13.39
N SER A 105 -22.62 -2.42 -12.08
CA SER A 105 -23.80 -1.87 -11.41
C SER A 105 -23.43 -0.61 -10.67
N SER A 106 -24.17 0.47 -10.95
CA SER A 106 -23.93 1.75 -10.28
C SER A 106 -24.40 1.71 -8.83
N LEU A 107 -23.64 2.38 -7.95
CA LEU A 107 -24.05 2.74 -6.59
C LEU A 107 -24.54 4.19 -6.53
N GLY A 108 -24.44 4.93 -7.64
CA GLY A 108 -24.73 6.35 -7.77
C GLY A 108 -23.64 7.26 -7.22
N THR A 109 -23.94 8.56 -7.19
CA THR A 109 -23.11 9.58 -6.56
C THR A 109 -23.11 9.38 -5.04
N LEU A 110 -21.93 9.40 -4.45
CA LEU A 110 -21.70 9.18 -3.02
C LEU A 110 -21.10 10.44 -2.40
N SER A 111 -21.47 10.69 -1.15
CA SER A 111 -20.88 11.74 -0.32
C SER A 111 -20.05 11.13 0.80
N ARG A 112 -18.99 11.83 1.18
CA ARG A 112 -18.06 11.35 2.21
C ARG A 112 -18.67 11.53 3.61
N ASN A 113 -18.74 10.45 4.38
CA ASN A 113 -19.06 10.45 5.80
C ASN A 113 -18.02 9.62 6.58
N GLY A 114 -17.07 10.31 7.20
CA GLY A 114 -15.98 9.66 7.94
C GLY A 114 -15.10 8.79 7.03
N ALA A 115 -15.09 7.48 7.28
CA ALA A 115 -14.37 6.48 6.48
C ALA A 115 -15.23 5.88 5.34
N CYS A 116 -16.45 6.36 5.19
CA CYS A 116 -17.42 5.84 4.24
C CYS A 116 -17.73 6.86 3.15
N TRP A 117 -18.11 6.34 1.99
CA TRP A 117 -18.80 7.06 0.93
C TRP A 117 -20.20 6.48 0.80
N GLU A 118 -21.22 7.33 0.93
CA GLU A 118 -22.60 6.88 1.10
C GLU A 118 -23.63 7.80 0.45
N ASN A 119 -24.78 7.20 0.15
CA ASN A 119 -26.03 7.85 -0.20
C ASN A 119 -27.20 7.05 0.39
N GLU A 120 -28.44 7.32 -0.03
CA GLU A 120 -29.63 6.63 0.48
C GLU A 120 -29.63 5.12 0.17
N ARG A 121 -28.99 4.72 -0.93
CA ARG A 121 -28.97 3.35 -1.43
C ARG A 121 -27.75 2.55 -0.96
N ALA A 122 -26.59 3.19 -0.95
CA ALA A 122 -25.31 2.53 -0.89
C ALA A 122 -24.40 3.11 0.20
N LYS A 123 -23.57 2.25 0.78
CA LYS A 123 -22.53 2.62 1.74
C LYS A 123 -21.29 1.79 1.50
N VAL A 124 -20.18 2.45 1.16
CA VAL A 124 -18.87 1.84 0.95
C VAL A 124 -17.89 2.41 1.96
N CYS A 125 -17.43 1.58 2.90
CA CYS A 125 -16.47 2.00 3.92
C CYS A 125 -15.15 1.24 3.78
N ALA A 126 -14.05 1.95 4.01
CA ALA A 126 -12.71 1.40 4.02
C ALA A 126 -11.97 1.89 5.27
N TRP A 127 -11.68 0.96 6.19
CA TRP A 127 -10.86 1.20 7.37
C TRP A 127 -9.54 0.45 7.23
N ARG A 128 -8.45 1.19 7.26
CA ARG A 128 -7.09 0.63 7.18
C ARG A 128 -6.38 0.78 8.52
#